data_AF-I4CXK3-F1
#
_entry.id   AF-I4CXK3-F1
#
_cell.length_a   1.000
_cell.length_b   1.000
_cell.length_c   1.000
_cell.angle_alpha   90.00
_cell.angle_beta   90.00
_cell.angle_gamma   90.00
#
_symmetry.space_group_name_H-M   'P 1'
#
loop_
_entity.id
_entity.type
_entity.pdbx_description
1 polymer ?
#
loop_
_entity_poly.entity_id
_entity_poly.type
_entity_poly.pdbx_seq_one_letter_code
_entity_poly.pdbx_strand_id
1 'polypeptide(L)'
;MSSLPEQLEQHDLLSLPKVMSGHAFYSSDGYLVDLLGERWTLSKDIHISVAALSEIFPGDDQDLRKVLEFYAKLRSASHTKNIAERLFHYVRNLQGNELFSPESIISYRSSLERSREWYVGLVRVLIKQWDRLGYPGIPSETLALLDELVLKGNERGWAVQSMCPDDGPLTDIEMQGLLEATINAFVAARLRLENTCLVMLLAMTGRRPVQIAALKIKDLISDSSGKYWINFPRAKQRGMPWRSSFNKFAIIEDLWLLLQQQVAHVRRLFAEALGVDILPSDFDGNLPLFPNMRKLQPGADVHELLSSDKLHIRSQNIYGRIKRVAELVGVVSERTGHPMQLNPNRFRYTLGTNIAREGGGVFVIAEALDHSNTQNAGVYVKNIPDIVKRIDKAVALQLAPIAQAFQGVLISSEREARRGNDPSSRISNGRANVGSCGSYGFCSAHAPIACYTCAHFQPWIDGAHEEVLDRLIEDRDRVAEQTEDLKIAAANDRLILAVGDVIQRCKIAKEEMANG
;
A
#
# COMPACT_ATOMS: atom_id res chain seq x y z
N MET A 1 32.56 76.30 -5.33
CA MET A 1 31.40 75.50 -5.75
C MET A 1 31.83 74.04 -5.66
N SER A 2 31.89 73.54 -4.43
CA SER A 2 30.85 72.76 -3.74
C SER A 2 30.79 71.32 -4.27
N SER A 3 31.41 70.48 -3.45
CA SER A 3 31.40 69.02 -3.37
C SER A 3 30.04 68.34 -3.57
N LEU A 4 30.06 67.12 -4.11
CA LEU A 4 29.34 65.98 -3.55
C LEU A 4 29.97 64.65 -4.01
N PRO A 5 30.18 63.66 -3.12
CA PRO A 5 30.73 62.34 -3.47
C PRO A 5 29.62 61.35 -3.87
N GLU A 6 29.94 60.48 -4.82
CA GLU A 6 29.23 59.23 -5.13
C GLU A 6 29.21 58.33 -3.88
N GLN A 7 28.08 58.30 -3.18
CA GLN A 7 27.74 57.23 -2.25
C GLN A 7 26.93 56.19 -3.02
N LEU A 8 27.57 55.05 -3.32
CA LEU A 8 26.89 53.82 -3.70
C LEU A 8 25.94 53.43 -2.55
N GLU A 9 24.64 53.44 -2.83
CA GLU A 9 23.59 52.96 -1.96
C GLU A 9 23.86 51.50 -1.58
N GLN A 10 24.20 51.28 -0.30
CA GLN A 10 23.99 49.99 0.34
C GLN A 10 22.48 49.73 0.31
N HIS A 11 22.06 48.76 -0.48
CA HIS A 11 20.74 48.15 -0.34
C HIS A 11 20.67 47.52 1.07
N ASP A 12 20.15 48.27 2.03
CA ASP A 12 19.65 47.73 3.29
C ASP A 12 18.51 46.75 2.94
N LEU A 13 18.85 45.47 2.82
CA LEU A 13 17.91 44.35 2.87
C LEU A 13 17.32 44.34 4.28
N LEU A 14 16.28 45.16 4.47
CA LEU A 14 15.49 45.21 5.68
C LEU A 14 14.95 43.81 5.97
N SER A 15 15.56 43.13 6.94
CA SER A 15 14.98 41.98 7.63
C SER A 15 13.52 42.30 7.95
N LEU A 16 12.60 41.41 7.54
CA LEU A 16 11.16 41.63 7.69
C LEU A 16 10.78 42.00 9.13
N PRO A 17 9.70 42.76 9.34
CA PRO A 17 9.21 43.05 10.68
C PRO A 17 9.02 41.76 11.47
N LYS A 18 9.64 41.68 12.65
CA LYS A 18 9.59 40.49 13.52
C LYS A 18 8.14 40.05 13.71
N VAL A 19 7.85 38.80 13.35
CA VAL A 19 6.50 38.25 13.50
C VAL A 19 6.11 38.25 14.98
N MET A 20 4.99 38.90 15.31
CA MET A 20 4.45 38.94 16.67
C MET A 20 3.91 37.56 17.11
N SER A 21 3.88 37.29 18.42
CA SER A 21 3.31 36.05 18.95
C SER A 21 1.85 35.88 18.48
N GLY A 22 1.49 34.69 17.98
CA GLY A 22 0.12 34.37 17.57
C GLY A 22 -0.14 34.41 16.06
N HIS A 23 0.89 34.56 15.21
CA HIS A 23 0.71 34.42 13.75
C HIS A 23 0.37 32.97 13.39
N ALA A 24 -0.88 32.73 13.00
CA ALA A 24 -1.36 31.44 12.55
C ALA A 24 -1.79 31.48 11.08
N PHE A 25 -1.73 30.33 10.42
CA PHE A 25 -2.16 30.18 9.03
C PHE A 25 -2.81 28.81 8.79
N TYR A 26 -3.58 28.71 7.71
CA TYR A 26 -4.09 27.43 7.24
C TYR A 26 -3.17 26.82 6.19
N SER A 27 -2.81 25.55 6.39
CA SER A 27 -2.16 24.73 5.36
C SER A 27 -3.07 24.47 4.16
N SER A 28 -2.50 23.97 3.06
CA SER A 28 -3.25 23.60 1.84
C SER A 28 -4.37 22.61 2.10
N ASP A 29 -4.23 21.79 3.15
CA ASP A 29 -5.18 20.73 3.52
C ASP A 29 -6.15 21.21 4.63
N GLY A 30 -6.15 22.50 4.97
CA GLY A 30 -7.13 23.13 5.88
C GLY A 30 -6.81 23.04 7.37
N TYR A 31 -5.59 22.65 7.74
CA TYR A 31 -5.16 22.59 9.14
C TYR A 31 -4.60 23.94 9.59
N LEU A 32 -5.07 24.43 10.75
CA LEU A 32 -4.53 25.63 11.40
C LEU A 32 -3.15 25.32 12.00
N VAL A 33 -2.18 26.17 11.69
CA VAL A 33 -0.78 26.04 12.07
C VAL A 33 -0.33 27.34 12.72
N ASP A 34 0.23 27.25 13.92
CA ASP A 34 0.99 28.34 14.54
C ASP A 34 2.38 28.39 13.89
N LEU A 35 2.73 29.54 13.28
CA LEU A 35 4.01 29.72 12.60
C LEU A 35 5.20 29.54 13.55
N LEU A 36 5.08 30.02 14.79
CA LEU A 36 6.14 29.91 15.78
C LEU A 36 6.11 28.59 16.55
N GLY A 37 5.08 27.76 16.31
CA GLY A 37 4.95 26.44 16.90
C GLY A 37 6.14 25.55 16.60
N GLU A 38 6.53 24.72 17.58
CA GLU A 38 7.64 23.77 17.45
C GLU A 38 7.33 22.63 16.46
N ARG A 39 6.06 22.28 16.34
CA ARG A 39 5.57 21.18 15.50
C ARG A 39 4.37 21.64 14.68
N TRP A 40 4.53 21.59 13.36
CA TRP A 40 3.45 21.92 12.43
C TRP A 40 2.68 20.67 12.04
N THR A 41 1.35 20.72 12.17
CA THR A 41 0.44 19.69 11.66
C THR A 41 -0.16 20.19 10.36
N LEU A 42 0.28 19.65 9.24
CA LEU A 42 -0.13 20.13 7.91
C LEU A 42 -1.29 19.33 7.32
N SER A 43 -1.49 18.09 7.77
CA SER A 43 -2.64 17.26 7.43
C SER A 43 -2.82 16.14 8.44
N LYS A 44 -3.86 15.29 8.31
CA LYS A 44 -4.00 14.11 9.17
C LYS A 44 -2.78 13.17 9.11
N ASP A 45 -2.06 13.18 7.99
CA ASP A 45 -0.95 12.27 7.69
C ASP A 45 0.42 12.92 7.93
N ILE A 46 0.54 14.24 7.82
CA ILE A 46 1.84 14.94 7.78
C ILE A 46 2.01 15.92 8.94
N HIS A 47 3.12 15.73 9.64
CA HIS A 47 3.57 16.60 10.71
C HIS A 47 5.06 16.87 10.50
N ILE A 48 5.52 18.09 10.80
CA ILE A 48 6.91 18.52 10.66
C ILE A 48 7.37 19.05 12.02
N SER A 49 8.54 18.60 12.50
CA SER A 49 9.21 19.24 13.64
C SER A 49 10.02 20.41 13.08
N VAL A 50 9.52 21.62 13.29
CA VAL A 50 10.20 22.85 12.86
C VAL A 50 11.30 23.18 13.85
N ALA A 51 11.07 22.98 15.16
CA ALA A 51 12.06 23.21 16.21
C ALA A 51 13.40 22.51 15.94
N ALA A 52 13.38 21.22 15.57
CA ALA A 52 14.60 20.46 15.28
C ALA A 52 15.39 21.04 14.08
N LEU A 53 14.69 21.62 13.10
CA LEU A 53 15.34 22.30 11.98
C LEU A 53 15.86 23.68 12.40
N SER A 54 15.04 24.47 13.08
CA SER A 54 15.39 25.78 13.63
C SER A 54 16.64 25.74 14.51
N GLU A 55 16.77 24.70 15.35
CA GLU A 55 17.89 24.53 16.28
C GLU A 55 19.25 24.45 15.58
N ILE A 56 19.30 23.84 14.40
CA ILE A 56 20.55 23.66 13.65
C ILE A 56 20.70 24.63 12.48
N PHE A 57 19.68 25.43 12.18
CA PHE A 57 19.66 26.30 11.02
C PHE A 57 20.56 27.52 11.27
N PRO A 58 21.61 27.74 10.46
CA PRO A 58 22.56 28.82 10.71
C PRO A 58 22.08 30.20 10.24
N GLY A 59 20.98 30.27 9.49
CA GLY A 59 20.37 31.53 9.03
C GLY A 59 19.27 32.02 9.98
N ASP A 60 18.51 33.02 9.54
CA ASP A 60 17.37 33.54 10.31
C ASP A 60 16.20 32.54 10.37
N ASP A 61 15.74 32.23 11.58
CA ASP A 61 14.65 31.27 11.82
C ASP A 61 13.29 31.79 11.33
N GLN A 62 13.05 33.10 11.36
CA GLN A 62 11.78 33.66 10.88
C GLN A 62 11.69 33.57 9.37
N ASP A 63 12.78 33.85 8.66
CA ASP A 63 12.86 33.69 7.21
C ASP A 63 12.62 32.22 6.82
N LEU A 64 13.27 31.29 7.53
CA LEU A 64 13.04 29.84 7.36
C LEU A 64 11.56 29.49 7.50
N ARG A 65 10.93 29.91 8.60
CA ARG A 65 9.52 29.64 8.86
C ARG A 65 8.63 30.25 7.80
N LYS A 66 8.92 31.47 7.33
CA LYS A 66 8.12 32.12 6.28
C LYS A 66 8.22 31.41 4.93
N VAL A 67 9.41 30.94 4.56
CA VAL A 67 9.57 30.10 3.35
C VAL A 67 8.80 28.79 3.50
N LEU A 68 8.85 28.14 4.66
CA LEU A 68 8.05 26.93 4.92
C LEU A 68 6.54 27.21 4.95
N GLU A 69 6.10 28.37 5.46
CA GLU A 69 4.69 28.83 5.45
C GLU A 69 4.19 28.94 4.00
N PHE A 70 4.98 29.50 3.09
CA PHE A 70 4.65 29.57 1.66
C PHE A 70 4.36 28.18 1.09
N TYR A 71 5.26 27.21 1.35
CA TYR A 71 5.05 25.83 0.90
C TYR A 71 3.82 25.20 1.56
N ALA A 72 3.65 25.38 2.87
CA ALA A 72 2.52 24.82 3.62
C ALA A 72 1.16 25.33 3.13
N LYS A 73 1.07 26.60 2.71
CA LYS A 73 -0.17 27.19 2.15
C LYS A 73 -0.47 26.73 0.73
N LEU A 74 0.55 26.66 -0.13
CA LEU A 74 0.36 26.57 -1.58
C LEU A 74 0.71 25.21 -2.19
N ARG A 75 1.33 24.32 -1.42
CA ARG A 75 1.76 22.99 -1.86
C ARG A 75 1.25 21.94 -0.88
N SER A 76 1.10 20.72 -1.38
CA SER A 76 0.65 19.58 -0.56
C SER A 76 1.54 19.40 0.67
N ALA A 77 0.96 19.02 1.80
CA ALA A 77 1.68 18.76 3.04
C ALA A 77 2.92 17.85 2.87
N SER A 78 2.82 16.80 2.05
CA SER A 78 3.95 15.89 1.77
C SER A 78 5.12 16.57 1.06
N HIS A 79 4.85 17.52 0.16
CA HIS A 79 5.89 18.28 -0.53
C HIS A 79 6.59 19.23 0.43
N THR A 80 5.84 19.93 1.28
CA THR A 80 6.38 20.80 2.33
C THR A 80 7.28 20.01 3.30
N LYS A 81 6.84 18.82 3.72
CA LYS A 81 7.66 17.91 4.54
C LYS A 81 8.96 17.53 3.83
N ASN A 82 8.90 17.15 2.55
CA ASN A 82 10.10 16.81 1.78
C ASN A 82 11.07 17.99 1.69
N ILE A 83 10.56 19.21 1.46
CA ILE A 83 11.37 20.44 1.44
C ILE A 83 12.08 20.63 2.80
N ALA A 84 11.34 20.59 3.90
CA ALA A 84 11.90 20.76 5.25
C ALA A 84 12.94 19.69 5.60
N GLU A 85 12.65 18.41 5.31
CA GLU A 85 13.59 17.31 5.58
C GLU A 85 14.84 17.37 4.70
N ARG A 86 14.72 17.80 3.44
CA ARG A 86 15.91 17.95 2.57
C ARG A 86 16.75 19.14 2.98
N LEU A 87 16.12 20.23 3.43
CA LEU A 87 16.84 21.35 4.03
C LEU A 87 17.57 20.93 5.30
N PHE A 88 16.90 20.20 6.20
CA PHE A 88 17.53 19.62 7.40
C PHE A 88 18.76 18.77 7.05
N HIS A 89 18.62 17.87 6.08
CA HIS A 89 19.73 17.02 5.64
C HIS A 89 20.89 17.83 5.05
N TYR A 90 20.60 18.85 4.24
CA TYR A 90 21.60 19.76 3.70
C TYR A 90 22.34 20.54 4.79
N VAL A 91 21.63 21.13 5.74
CA VAL A 91 22.21 21.90 6.84
C VAL A 91 23.16 21.05 7.69
N ARG A 92 22.81 19.79 7.96
CA ARG A 92 23.70 18.85 8.68
C ARG A 92 24.96 18.48 7.92
N ASN A 93 25.01 18.73 6.62
CA ASN A 93 26.12 18.39 5.73
C ASN A 93 26.82 19.64 5.17
N LEU A 94 26.71 20.79 5.84
CA LEU A 94 27.42 22.00 5.41
C LEU A 94 28.95 21.86 5.49
N GLN A 95 29.48 21.01 6.39
CA GLN A 95 30.92 20.77 6.54
C GLN A 95 31.74 22.06 6.72
N GLY A 96 31.20 23.05 7.43
CA GLY A 96 31.83 24.36 7.65
C GLY A 96 31.66 25.36 6.50
N ASN A 97 31.06 24.96 5.37
CA ASN A 97 30.71 25.90 4.31
C ASN A 97 29.56 26.82 4.73
N GLU A 98 29.57 28.05 4.21
CA GLU A 98 28.51 29.02 4.45
C GLU A 98 27.17 28.55 3.85
N LEU A 99 26.08 28.84 4.54
CA LEU A 99 24.74 28.46 4.13
C LEU A 99 24.41 29.03 2.74
N PHE A 100 24.02 28.15 1.82
CA PHE A 100 23.59 28.50 0.45
C PHE A 100 24.70 29.08 -0.43
N SER A 101 25.97 28.96 -0.04
CA SER A 101 27.12 29.26 -0.90
C SER A 101 27.26 28.26 -2.06
N PRO A 102 27.92 28.62 -3.18
CA PRO A 102 28.25 27.67 -4.23
C PRO A 102 29.01 26.44 -3.71
N GLU A 103 29.97 26.66 -2.80
CA GLU A 103 30.80 25.63 -2.19
C GLU A 103 29.96 24.63 -1.38
N SER A 104 29.01 25.13 -0.58
CA SER A 104 28.10 24.28 0.19
C SER A 104 27.22 23.38 -0.70
N ILE A 105 26.76 23.88 -1.86
CA ILE A 105 25.95 23.10 -2.79
C ILE A 105 26.79 22.03 -3.51
N ILE A 106 28.00 22.39 -3.93
CA ILE A 106 28.93 21.46 -4.58
C ILE A 106 29.37 20.37 -3.60
N SER A 107 29.76 20.76 -2.38
CA SER A 107 30.15 19.83 -1.32
C SER A 107 29.02 18.89 -0.97
N TYR A 108 27.81 19.42 -0.75
CA TYR A 108 26.63 18.61 -0.44
C TYR A 108 26.28 17.63 -1.56
N ARG A 109 26.33 18.05 -2.83
CA ARG A 109 26.10 17.12 -3.95
C ARG A 109 27.13 16.00 -3.95
N SER A 110 28.40 16.34 -3.70
CA SER A 110 29.51 15.38 -3.71
C SER A 110 29.45 14.40 -2.54
N SER A 111 28.84 14.79 -1.41
CA SER A 111 28.63 13.91 -0.26
C SER A 111 27.46 12.93 -0.44
N LEU A 112 26.64 13.08 -1.48
CA LEU A 112 25.47 12.24 -1.72
C LEU A 112 25.81 11.05 -2.62
N GLU A 113 25.25 9.89 -2.26
CA GLU A 113 25.16 8.76 -3.18
C GLU A 113 24.33 9.14 -4.42
N ARG A 114 24.63 8.49 -5.55
CA ARG A 114 23.93 8.72 -6.82
C ARG A 114 22.41 8.52 -6.73
N SER A 115 21.94 7.63 -5.87
CA SER A 115 20.51 7.38 -5.60
C SER A 115 19.81 8.55 -4.89
N ARG A 116 20.57 9.43 -4.23
CA ARG A 116 20.07 10.57 -3.43
C ARG A 116 20.34 11.91 -4.08
N GLU A 117 20.92 11.95 -5.27
CA GLU A 117 21.23 13.20 -6.00
C GLU A 117 20.00 14.12 -6.14
N TRP A 118 18.80 13.56 -6.23
CA TRP A 118 17.55 14.31 -6.27
C TRP A 118 17.29 15.19 -5.04
N TYR A 119 17.98 14.97 -3.90
CA TYR A 119 17.88 15.81 -2.71
C TYR A 119 18.31 17.25 -3.02
N VAL A 120 19.37 17.41 -3.82
CA VAL A 120 19.85 18.72 -4.30
C VAL A 120 18.76 19.43 -5.09
N GLY A 121 17.91 18.69 -5.81
CA GLY A 121 16.79 19.24 -6.57
C GLY A 121 15.74 19.92 -5.68
N LEU A 122 15.47 19.38 -4.49
CA LEU A 122 14.54 20.03 -3.53
C LEU A 122 15.19 21.20 -2.80
N VAL A 123 16.48 21.11 -2.47
CA VAL A 123 17.24 22.24 -1.91
C VAL A 123 17.27 23.40 -2.91
N ARG A 124 17.50 23.12 -4.20
CA ARG A 124 17.39 24.09 -5.30
C ARG A 124 16.04 24.78 -5.32
N VAL A 125 14.96 24.00 -5.28
CA VAL A 125 13.59 24.53 -5.29
C VAL A 125 13.35 25.45 -4.10
N LEU A 126 13.85 25.09 -2.92
CA LEU A 126 13.79 25.95 -1.74
C LEU A 126 14.59 27.24 -1.92
N ILE A 127 15.87 27.17 -2.32
CA ILE A 127 16.75 28.34 -2.47
C ILE A 127 16.17 29.35 -3.47
N LYS A 128 15.72 28.88 -4.63
CA LYS A 128 15.08 29.76 -5.63
C LYS A 128 13.79 30.40 -5.11
N GLN A 129 13.06 29.70 -4.26
CA GLN A 129 11.85 30.24 -3.65
C GLN A 129 12.17 31.22 -2.52
N TRP A 130 13.27 30.99 -1.78
CA TRP A 130 13.80 31.89 -0.74
C TRP A 130 14.15 33.25 -1.36
N ASP A 131 14.96 33.23 -2.42
CA ASP A 131 15.32 34.40 -3.21
C ASP A 131 14.10 35.11 -3.82
N ARG A 132 13.18 34.37 -4.45
CA ARG A 132 11.95 34.94 -5.02
C ARG A 132 11.07 35.64 -3.99
N LEU A 133 11.12 35.23 -2.72
CA LEU A 133 10.37 35.88 -1.64
C LEU A 133 11.09 37.12 -1.08
N GLY A 134 12.30 37.43 -1.57
CA GLY A 134 13.09 38.60 -1.19
C GLY A 134 13.89 38.43 0.09
N TYR A 135 14.08 37.20 0.57
CA TYR A 135 14.83 36.93 1.79
C TYR A 135 16.35 36.97 1.54
N PRO A 136 17.14 37.54 2.46
CA PRO A 136 18.59 37.65 2.32
C PRO A 136 19.28 36.28 2.42
N GLY A 137 20.58 36.26 2.10
CA GLY A 137 21.46 35.10 2.32
C GLY A 137 21.64 34.16 1.11
N ILE A 138 21.18 34.55 -0.09
CA ILE A 138 21.44 33.80 -1.32
C ILE A 138 22.43 34.58 -2.21
N PRO A 139 23.67 34.09 -2.38
CA PRO A 139 24.62 34.66 -3.34
C PRO A 139 24.12 34.53 -4.78
N SER A 140 24.39 35.53 -5.62
CA SER A 140 23.98 35.54 -7.03
C SER A 140 24.63 34.40 -7.83
N GLU A 141 25.85 34.05 -7.46
CA GLU A 141 26.66 32.97 -8.00
C GLU A 141 26.02 31.60 -7.71
N THR A 142 25.36 31.45 -6.55
CA THR A 142 24.61 30.24 -6.21
C THR A 142 23.43 30.04 -7.15
N LEU A 143 22.69 31.11 -7.46
CA LEU A 143 21.56 31.03 -8.38
C LEU A 143 22.02 30.60 -9.78
N ALA A 144 23.11 31.19 -10.29
CA ALA A 144 23.72 30.83 -11.56
C ALA A 144 24.15 29.34 -11.57
N LEU A 145 24.85 28.87 -10.53
CA LEU A 145 25.23 27.47 -10.38
C LEU A 145 24.00 26.54 -10.41
N LEU A 146 22.93 26.90 -9.69
CA LEU A 146 21.70 26.11 -9.62
C LEU A 146 20.93 26.06 -10.93
N ASP A 147 21.06 27.06 -11.80
CA ASP A 147 20.50 27.06 -13.16
C ASP A 147 21.24 26.09 -14.09
N GLU A 148 22.57 26.02 -13.99
CA GLU A 148 23.40 25.16 -14.83
C GLU A 148 23.43 23.69 -14.39
N LEU A 149 23.18 23.42 -13.10
CA LEU A 149 23.26 22.07 -12.54
C LEU A 149 22.21 21.12 -13.16
N VAL A 150 22.68 20.11 -13.90
CA VAL A 150 21.86 18.97 -14.35
C VAL A 150 21.88 17.87 -13.28
N LEU A 151 20.70 17.49 -12.78
CA LEU A 151 20.53 16.45 -11.76
C LEU A 151 19.79 15.25 -12.34
N LYS A 152 20.20 14.04 -11.95
CA LYS A 152 19.43 12.84 -12.27
C LYS A 152 18.18 12.79 -11.39
N GLY A 153 17.06 12.45 -12.02
CA GLY A 153 15.82 12.18 -11.29
C GLY A 153 15.91 10.89 -10.47
N ASN A 154 15.02 10.75 -9.50
CA ASN A 154 14.88 9.49 -8.75
C ASN A 154 14.52 8.34 -9.70
N GLU A 155 15.10 7.16 -9.48
CA GLU A 155 14.78 5.95 -10.22
C GLU A 155 13.31 5.56 -9.97
N ARG A 156 12.58 5.22 -11.03
CA ARG A 156 11.14 4.91 -10.96
C ARG A 156 10.88 3.55 -11.57
N GLY A 157 10.09 2.75 -10.85
CA GLY A 157 9.56 1.49 -11.39
C GLY A 157 10.50 0.31 -11.34
N TRP A 158 11.70 0.43 -10.76
CA TRP A 158 12.67 -0.65 -10.64
C TRP A 158 12.06 -1.92 -10.02
N ALA A 159 11.34 -1.79 -8.91
CA ALA A 159 10.71 -2.93 -8.23
C ALA A 159 9.69 -3.67 -9.12
N VAL A 160 8.98 -2.95 -9.99
CA VAL A 160 8.04 -3.53 -10.95
C VAL A 160 8.79 -4.19 -12.10
N GLN A 161 9.75 -3.48 -12.70
CA GLN A 161 10.50 -3.94 -13.87
C GLN A 161 11.40 -5.15 -13.59
N SER A 162 11.90 -5.26 -12.35
CA SER A 162 12.72 -6.38 -11.88
C SER A 162 11.90 -7.54 -11.30
N MET A 163 10.56 -7.41 -11.21
CA MET A 163 9.70 -8.37 -10.51
C MET A 163 10.21 -8.67 -9.09
N CYS A 164 10.70 -7.64 -8.39
CA CYS A 164 11.35 -7.79 -7.08
C CYS A 164 10.49 -8.62 -6.11
N PRO A 165 11.05 -9.63 -5.43
CA PRO A 165 10.32 -10.46 -4.48
C PRO A 165 9.66 -9.66 -3.36
N ASP A 166 10.36 -8.67 -2.82
CA ASP A 166 9.95 -8.00 -1.59
C ASP A 166 9.16 -6.69 -1.83
N ASP A 167 9.46 -5.97 -2.92
CA ASP A 167 8.90 -4.65 -3.21
C ASP A 167 8.07 -4.60 -4.51
N GLY A 168 8.21 -5.61 -5.36
CA GLY A 168 7.55 -5.69 -6.66
C GLY A 168 6.10 -6.19 -6.60
N PRO A 169 5.46 -6.45 -7.75
CA PRO A 169 4.16 -7.11 -7.78
C PRO A 169 4.18 -8.48 -7.09
N LEU A 170 3.06 -8.86 -6.48
CA LEU A 170 2.77 -10.24 -6.04
C LEU A 170 2.61 -11.16 -7.25
N THR A 171 3.06 -12.41 -7.12
CA THR A 171 2.70 -13.49 -8.04
C THR A 171 1.26 -13.96 -7.80
N ASP A 172 0.71 -14.75 -8.72
CA ASP A 172 -0.63 -15.31 -8.54
C ASP A 172 -0.67 -16.29 -7.34
N ILE A 173 0.42 -17.02 -7.11
CA ILE A 173 0.59 -17.91 -5.94
C ILE A 173 0.58 -17.10 -4.64
N GLU A 174 1.39 -16.04 -4.54
CA GLU A 174 1.43 -15.16 -3.35
C GLU A 174 0.06 -14.50 -3.09
N MET A 175 -0.59 -14.01 -4.15
CA MET A 175 -1.91 -13.36 -4.03
C MET A 175 -2.98 -14.34 -3.56
N GLN A 176 -3.07 -15.53 -4.19
CA GLN A 176 -4.02 -16.56 -3.79
C GLN A 176 -3.79 -17.00 -2.34
N GLY A 177 -2.53 -17.29 -1.96
CA GLY A 177 -2.16 -17.64 -0.59
C GLY A 177 -2.53 -16.55 0.42
N LEU A 178 -2.28 -15.28 0.09
CA LEU A 178 -2.67 -14.14 0.93
C LEU A 178 -4.19 -14.07 1.15
N LEU A 179 -4.98 -14.17 0.09
CA LEU A 179 -6.45 -14.05 0.18
C LEU A 179 -7.05 -15.20 0.99
N GLU A 180 -6.63 -16.44 0.72
CA GLU A 180 -7.07 -17.61 1.48
C GLU A 180 -6.70 -17.50 2.96
N ALA A 181 -5.43 -17.17 3.27
CA ALA A 181 -4.98 -17.05 4.64
C ALA A 181 -5.67 -15.90 5.39
N THR A 182 -5.97 -14.80 4.69
CA THR A 182 -6.77 -13.68 5.22
C THR A 182 -8.18 -14.11 5.57
N ILE A 183 -8.86 -14.84 4.67
CA ILE A 183 -10.22 -15.36 4.90
C ILE A 183 -10.22 -16.36 6.05
N ASN A 184 -9.29 -17.31 6.07
CA ASN A 184 -9.16 -18.31 7.13
C ASN A 184 -8.91 -17.65 8.49
N ALA A 185 -8.04 -16.64 8.56
CA ALA A 185 -7.78 -15.89 9.79
C ALA A 185 -9.01 -15.07 10.24
N PHE A 186 -9.79 -14.52 9.30
CA PHE A 186 -11.02 -13.82 9.61
C PHE A 186 -12.11 -14.76 10.15
N VAL A 187 -12.36 -15.90 9.48
CA VAL A 187 -13.33 -16.92 9.91
C VAL A 187 -12.94 -17.49 11.28
N ALA A 188 -11.65 -17.69 11.54
CA ALA A 188 -11.15 -18.14 12.83
C ALA A 188 -11.10 -17.03 13.91
N ALA A 189 -11.67 -15.85 13.65
CA ALA A 189 -11.67 -14.67 14.54
C ALA A 189 -10.27 -14.19 14.98
N ARG A 190 -9.21 -14.58 14.25
CA ARG A 190 -7.81 -14.15 14.46
C ARG A 190 -7.51 -12.83 13.78
N LEU A 191 -8.24 -12.49 12.72
CA LEU A 191 -8.13 -11.22 12.00
C LEU A 191 -9.40 -10.38 12.17
N ARG A 192 -9.23 -9.07 12.44
CA ARG A 192 -10.35 -8.13 12.61
C ARG A 192 -10.99 -7.78 11.26
N LEU A 193 -12.31 -7.62 11.25
CA LEU A 193 -13.12 -7.17 10.09
C LEU A 193 -12.47 -6.01 9.32
N GLU A 194 -12.10 -4.94 10.03
CA GLU A 194 -11.50 -3.75 9.42
C GLU A 194 -10.23 -4.08 8.61
N ASN A 195 -9.37 -4.97 9.14
CA ASN A 195 -8.14 -5.37 8.45
C ASN A 195 -8.45 -6.27 7.24
N THR A 196 -9.42 -7.18 7.37
CA THR A 196 -9.92 -8.00 6.25
C THR A 196 -10.43 -7.12 5.12
N CYS A 197 -11.27 -6.12 5.42
CA CYS A 197 -11.78 -5.16 4.42
C CYS A 197 -10.64 -4.40 3.71
N LEU A 198 -9.61 -3.97 4.45
CA LEU A 198 -8.47 -3.26 3.86
C LEU A 198 -7.68 -4.15 2.89
N VAL A 199 -7.42 -5.41 3.24
CA VAL A 199 -6.74 -6.37 2.35
C VAL A 199 -7.56 -6.60 1.09
N MET A 200 -8.85 -6.92 1.23
CA MET A 200 -9.73 -7.21 0.11
C MET A 200 -9.91 -6.01 -0.83
N LEU A 201 -10.07 -4.80 -0.28
CA LEU A 201 -10.10 -3.56 -1.06
C LEU A 201 -8.81 -3.35 -1.86
N LEU A 202 -7.65 -3.52 -1.23
CA LEU A 202 -6.36 -3.33 -1.90
C LEU A 202 -6.16 -4.37 -3.00
N ALA A 203 -6.43 -5.64 -2.71
CA ALA A 203 -6.25 -6.75 -3.64
C ALA A 203 -7.15 -6.63 -4.88
N MET A 204 -8.42 -6.25 -4.70
CA MET A 204 -9.39 -6.21 -5.79
C MET A 204 -9.37 -4.90 -6.59
N THR A 205 -8.88 -3.79 -6.01
CA THR A 205 -8.99 -2.46 -6.65
C THR A 205 -7.65 -1.79 -6.95
N GLY A 206 -6.54 -2.22 -6.34
CA GLY A 206 -5.22 -1.60 -6.50
C GLY A 206 -5.16 -0.11 -6.14
N ARG A 207 -6.15 0.40 -5.40
CA ARG A 207 -6.28 1.82 -5.05
C ARG A 207 -5.25 2.23 -4.00
N ARG A 208 -4.81 3.49 -4.03
CA ARG A 208 -3.81 3.98 -3.09
C ARG A 208 -4.38 4.03 -1.67
N PRO A 209 -3.57 3.81 -0.62
CA PRO A 209 -4.02 3.93 0.77
C PRO A 209 -4.72 5.24 1.10
N VAL A 210 -4.26 6.37 0.54
CA VAL A 210 -4.89 7.68 0.75
C VAL A 210 -6.31 7.75 0.17
N GLN A 211 -6.60 7.01 -0.90
CA GLN A 211 -7.94 6.95 -1.52
C GLN A 211 -8.87 6.08 -0.68
N ILE A 212 -8.40 4.92 -0.21
CA ILE A 212 -9.13 4.04 0.69
C ILE A 212 -9.40 4.74 2.03
N ALA A 213 -8.38 5.41 2.59
CA ALA A 213 -8.50 6.18 3.82
C ALA A 213 -9.52 7.31 3.71
N ALA A 214 -9.74 7.86 2.51
CA ALA A 214 -10.66 8.95 2.29
C ALA A 214 -12.11 8.50 2.08
N LEU A 215 -12.40 7.20 2.01
CA LEU A 215 -13.74 6.68 1.76
C LEU A 215 -14.72 7.00 2.89
N LYS A 216 -15.96 7.31 2.49
CA LYS A 216 -17.13 7.47 3.36
C LYS A 216 -18.17 6.40 3.03
N ILE A 217 -19.12 6.17 3.94
CA ILE A 217 -20.20 5.20 3.74
C ILE A 217 -20.97 5.48 2.44
N LYS A 218 -21.28 6.76 2.15
CA LYS A 218 -21.99 7.16 0.92
C LYS A 218 -21.24 6.88 -0.38
N ASP A 219 -19.96 6.54 -0.32
CA ASP A 219 -19.19 6.20 -1.52
C ASP A 219 -19.46 4.76 -1.97
N LEU A 220 -20.11 3.94 -1.14
CA LEU A 220 -20.56 2.59 -1.50
C LEU A 220 -21.94 2.70 -2.16
N ILE A 221 -22.03 2.28 -3.42
CA ILE A 221 -23.22 2.44 -4.26
C ILE A 221 -23.69 1.07 -4.73
N SER A 222 -25.00 0.84 -4.65
CA SER A 222 -25.68 -0.26 -5.31
C SER A 222 -26.79 0.28 -6.20
N ASP A 223 -27.17 -0.47 -7.24
CA ASP A 223 -28.38 -0.21 -8.01
C ASP A 223 -29.45 -1.30 -7.75
N SER A 224 -30.66 -1.08 -8.27
CA SER A 224 -31.76 -2.03 -8.16
C SER A 224 -31.52 -3.36 -8.90
N SER A 225 -30.48 -3.45 -9.72
CA SER A 225 -30.12 -4.66 -10.47
C SER A 225 -29.14 -5.57 -9.73
N GLY A 226 -28.73 -5.20 -8.52
CA GLY A 226 -27.75 -5.97 -7.73
C GLY A 226 -26.31 -5.76 -8.17
N LYS A 227 -26.00 -4.65 -8.86
CA LYS A 227 -24.63 -4.26 -9.18
C LYS A 227 -24.08 -3.30 -8.13
N TYR A 228 -22.77 -3.40 -7.88
CA TYR A 228 -22.10 -2.71 -6.79
C TYR A 228 -20.92 -1.89 -7.28
N TRP A 229 -20.73 -0.71 -6.69
CA TRP A 229 -19.63 0.20 -7.01
C TRP A 229 -19.08 0.89 -5.76
N ILE A 230 -17.85 1.37 -5.89
CA ILE A 230 -17.22 2.31 -4.96
C ILE A 230 -16.83 3.57 -5.74
N ASN A 231 -17.26 4.74 -5.26
CA ASN A 231 -16.78 6.03 -5.73
C ASN A 231 -15.51 6.43 -4.98
N PHE A 232 -14.35 6.15 -5.56
CA PHE A 232 -13.07 6.49 -4.95
C PHE A 232 -12.74 7.98 -5.12
N PRO A 233 -12.43 8.72 -4.05
CA PRO A 233 -11.82 10.04 -4.17
C PRO A 233 -10.50 9.96 -4.95
N ARG A 234 -10.33 10.81 -5.96
CA ARG A 234 -9.07 10.88 -6.72
C ARG A 234 -7.99 11.52 -5.85
N ALA A 235 -6.81 10.91 -5.83
CA ALA A 235 -5.65 11.45 -5.13
C ALA A 235 -4.68 12.15 -6.10
N LYS A 236 -3.78 12.97 -5.54
CA LYS A 236 -2.69 13.65 -6.28
C LYS A 236 -3.17 14.53 -7.46
N GLN A 237 -4.40 15.03 -7.39
CA GLN A 237 -4.91 16.00 -8.37
C GLN A 237 -4.36 17.39 -8.02
N ARG A 238 -3.63 18.02 -8.94
CA ARG A 238 -2.95 19.29 -8.67
C ARG A 238 -3.97 20.43 -8.56
N GLY A 239 -3.91 21.19 -7.46
CA GLY A 239 -4.76 22.36 -7.24
C GLY A 239 -6.23 22.04 -6.92
N MET A 240 -6.56 20.76 -6.69
CA MET A 240 -7.93 20.33 -6.42
C MET A 240 -8.13 20.12 -4.91
N PRO A 241 -9.23 20.62 -4.33
CA PRO A 241 -9.56 20.37 -2.92
C PRO A 241 -9.76 18.88 -2.60
N TRP A 242 -9.67 18.54 -1.32
CA TRP A 242 -9.92 17.20 -0.83
C TRP A 242 -11.34 16.72 -1.22
N ARG A 243 -11.42 15.48 -1.73
CA ARG A 243 -12.68 14.85 -2.20
C ARG A 243 -13.49 15.71 -3.19
N SER A 244 -12.82 16.49 -4.05
CA SER A 244 -13.47 17.28 -5.11
C SER A 244 -13.69 16.51 -6.42
N SER A 245 -13.05 15.36 -6.59
CA SER A 245 -13.14 14.51 -7.79
C SER A 245 -13.15 13.03 -7.42
N PHE A 246 -13.92 12.24 -8.17
CA PHE A 246 -14.16 10.81 -7.91
C PHE A 246 -13.99 9.96 -9.16
N ASN A 247 -13.67 8.68 -8.95
CA ASN A 247 -13.68 7.64 -9.97
C ASN A 247 -14.58 6.48 -9.50
N LYS A 248 -15.59 6.13 -10.29
CA LYS A 248 -16.54 5.05 -10.00
C LYS A 248 -15.97 3.71 -10.45
N PHE A 249 -15.82 2.77 -9.52
CA PHE A 249 -15.22 1.46 -9.77
C PHE A 249 -16.20 0.35 -9.41
N ALA A 250 -16.45 -0.58 -10.34
CA ALA A 250 -17.34 -1.72 -10.10
C ALA A 250 -16.68 -2.76 -9.19
N ILE A 251 -17.44 -3.34 -8.27
CA ILE A 251 -16.97 -4.38 -7.36
C ILE A 251 -17.91 -5.59 -7.38
N ILE A 252 -17.38 -6.75 -6.98
CA ILE A 252 -18.15 -7.98 -6.83
C ILE A 252 -18.97 -7.97 -5.54
N GLU A 253 -20.00 -8.83 -5.49
CA GLU A 253 -20.91 -8.96 -4.35
C GLU A 253 -20.19 -9.33 -3.04
N ASP A 254 -19.23 -10.25 -3.09
CA ASP A 254 -18.49 -10.66 -1.88
C ASP A 254 -17.81 -9.48 -1.18
N LEU A 255 -17.16 -8.60 -1.96
CA LEU A 255 -16.55 -7.39 -1.42
C LEU A 255 -17.63 -6.43 -0.90
N TRP A 256 -18.73 -6.28 -1.63
CA TRP A 256 -19.84 -5.45 -1.18
C TRP A 256 -20.38 -5.90 0.18
N LEU A 257 -20.71 -7.18 0.34
CA LEU A 257 -21.25 -7.74 1.58
C LEU A 257 -20.28 -7.56 2.75
N LEU A 258 -18.98 -7.80 2.52
CA LEU A 258 -17.94 -7.56 3.52
C LEU A 258 -17.88 -6.09 3.95
N LEU A 259 -17.97 -5.15 3.01
CA LEU A 259 -17.99 -3.72 3.30
C LEU A 259 -19.27 -3.27 3.99
N GLN A 260 -20.42 -3.90 3.72
CA GLN A 260 -21.66 -3.64 4.46
C GLN A 260 -21.54 -4.06 5.94
N GLN A 261 -20.81 -5.13 6.24
CA GLN A 261 -20.50 -5.47 7.64
C GLN A 261 -19.66 -4.38 8.31
N GLN A 262 -18.68 -3.83 7.59
CA GLN A 262 -17.87 -2.71 8.09
C GLN A 262 -18.71 -1.44 8.30
N VAL A 263 -19.65 -1.15 7.39
CA VAL A 263 -20.62 -0.04 7.55
C VAL A 263 -21.44 -0.21 8.82
N ALA A 264 -22.00 -1.40 9.06
CA ALA A 264 -22.75 -1.70 10.27
C ALA A 264 -21.89 -1.59 11.54
N HIS A 265 -20.62 -1.99 11.47
CA HIS A 265 -19.67 -1.81 12.56
C HIS A 265 -19.37 -0.33 12.84
N VAL A 266 -19.11 0.48 11.80
CA VAL A 266 -18.87 1.92 11.94
C VAL A 266 -20.07 2.65 12.53
N ARG A 267 -21.29 2.34 12.06
CA ARG A 267 -22.52 2.91 12.61
C ARG A 267 -22.64 2.66 14.11
N ARG A 268 -22.40 1.42 14.56
CA ARG A 268 -22.41 1.08 15.99
C ARG A 268 -21.34 1.85 16.78
N LEU A 269 -20.11 1.94 16.27
CA LEU A 269 -19.04 2.69 16.93
C LEU A 269 -19.39 4.17 17.13
N PHE A 270 -20.01 4.81 16.15
CA PHE A 270 -20.43 6.22 16.29
C PHE A 270 -21.67 6.37 17.17
N ALA A 271 -22.65 5.47 17.07
CA ALA A 271 -23.84 5.46 17.92
C ALA A 271 -23.45 5.37 19.42
N GLU A 272 -22.58 4.42 19.75
CA GLU A 272 -22.01 4.25 21.09
C GLU A 272 -21.22 5.49 21.55
N ALA A 273 -20.36 6.04 20.70
CA ALA A 273 -19.54 7.19 21.05
C ALA A 273 -20.35 8.49 21.25
N LEU A 274 -21.52 8.60 20.60
CA LEU A 274 -22.42 9.74 20.73
C LEU A 274 -23.52 9.51 21.78
N GLY A 275 -23.64 8.31 22.34
CA GLY A 275 -24.68 7.95 23.30
C GLY A 275 -26.09 7.97 22.69
N VAL A 276 -26.22 7.61 21.40
CA VAL A 276 -27.51 7.58 20.68
C VAL A 276 -27.79 6.17 20.16
N ASP A 277 -29.06 5.78 20.12
CA ASP A 277 -29.46 4.48 19.57
C ASP A 277 -29.47 4.48 18.03
N ILE A 278 -29.82 5.63 17.43
CA ILE A 278 -29.92 5.82 15.99
C ILE A 278 -29.14 7.08 15.61
N LEU A 279 -28.26 6.92 14.63
CA LEU A 279 -27.50 8.06 14.11
C LEU A 279 -28.39 8.99 13.29
N PRO A 280 -28.26 10.32 13.48
CA PRO A 280 -28.84 11.31 12.59
C PRO A 280 -28.53 11.04 11.11
N SER A 281 -29.54 11.17 10.26
CA SER A 281 -29.47 10.79 8.84
C SER A 281 -28.42 11.57 8.03
N ASP A 282 -28.12 12.79 8.45
CA ASP A 282 -27.10 13.67 7.88
C ASP A 282 -25.66 13.26 8.25
N PHE A 283 -25.48 12.48 9.31
CA PHE A 283 -24.19 11.85 9.64
C PHE A 283 -23.94 10.58 8.86
N ASP A 284 -24.95 9.73 8.72
CA ASP A 284 -24.77 8.32 8.35
C ASP A 284 -23.95 8.14 7.07
N GLY A 285 -24.35 8.79 5.98
CA GLY A 285 -23.60 8.74 4.72
C GLY A 285 -22.23 9.40 4.79
N ASN A 286 -22.03 10.36 5.71
CA ASN A 286 -20.81 11.15 5.83
C ASN A 286 -19.72 10.53 6.71
N LEU A 287 -20.03 9.45 7.44
CA LEU A 287 -19.06 8.76 8.27
C LEU A 287 -17.91 8.17 7.42
N PRO A 288 -16.65 8.27 7.87
CA PRO A 288 -15.54 7.56 7.27
C PRO A 288 -15.77 6.05 7.31
N LEU A 289 -15.52 5.34 6.21
CA LEU A 289 -15.60 3.88 6.18
C LEU A 289 -14.56 3.22 7.11
N PHE A 290 -13.43 3.92 7.30
CA PHE A 290 -12.35 3.55 8.21
C PHE A 290 -12.06 4.72 9.15
N PRO A 291 -12.78 4.82 10.29
CA PRO A 291 -12.70 5.99 11.16
C PRO A 291 -11.50 5.92 12.13
N ASN A 292 -11.06 7.08 12.57
CA ASN A 292 -10.11 7.28 13.66
C ASN A 292 -10.84 7.83 14.88
N MET A 293 -11.45 6.93 15.66
CA MET A 293 -12.27 7.30 16.82
C MET A 293 -11.51 8.08 17.90
N ARG A 294 -10.18 8.01 17.95
CA ARG A 294 -9.37 8.81 18.90
C ARG A 294 -9.51 10.33 18.68
N LYS A 295 -9.99 10.75 17.52
CA LYS A 295 -10.23 12.16 17.17
C LYS A 295 -11.64 12.63 17.50
N LEU A 296 -12.54 11.72 17.86
CA LEU A 296 -13.86 12.04 18.38
C LEU A 296 -13.75 12.22 19.90
N GLN A 297 -13.52 13.45 20.34
CA GLN A 297 -13.42 13.80 21.77
C GLN A 297 -14.78 14.30 22.29
N PRO A 298 -15.07 14.15 23.59
CA PRO A 298 -16.29 14.70 24.18
C PRO A 298 -16.43 16.20 23.90
N GLY A 299 -17.62 16.64 23.49
CA GLY A 299 -17.91 18.05 23.18
C GLY A 299 -17.39 18.57 21.84
N ALA A 300 -16.77 17.72 21.01
CA ALA A 300 -16.35 18.13 19.67
C ALA A 300 -17.55 18.30 18.73
N ASP A 301 -17.48 19.30 17.84
CA ASP A 301 -18.45 19.45 16.76
C ASP A 301 -18.27 18.34 15.72
N VAL A 302 -19.15 17.34 15.79
CA VAL A 302 -19.12 16.17 14.91
C VAL A 302 -19.37 16.55 13.46
N HIS A 303 -20.21 17.56 13.17
CA HIS A 303 -20.47 18.00 11.80
C HIS A 303 -19.20 18.60 11.18
N GLU A 304 -18.51 19.46 11.92
CA GLU A 304 -17.24 20.04 11.48
C GLU A 304 -16.21 18.93 11.23
N LEU A 305 -16.09 17.98 12.14
CA LEU A 305 -15.17 16.84 12.02
C LEU A 305 -15.48 15.97 10.80
N LEU A 306 -16.75 15.67 10.52
CA LEU A 306 -17.19 14.89 9.37
C LEU A 306 -17.04 15.66 8.04
N SER A 307 -17.05 17.00 8.07
CA SER A 307 -16.78 17.83 6.90
C SER A 307 -15.32 17.77 6.41
N SER A 308 -14.42 17.27 7.26
CA SER A 308 -12.96 17.23 7.02
C SER A 308 -12.40 15.81 7.01
N ASP A 309 -11.07 15.68 6.84
CA ASP A 309 -10.37 14.40 6.90
C ASP A 309 -10.01 13.96 8.34
N LYS A 310 -10.30 14.79 9.36
CA LYS A 310 -9.85 14.62 10.76
C LYS A 310 -10.26 13.28 11.38
N LEU A 311 -11.45 12.77 11.06
CA LEU A 311 -11.96 11.48 11.55
C LEU A 311 -11.55 10.28 10.68
N HIS A 312 -10.83 10.48 9.58
CA HIS A 312 -10.43 9.37 8.71
C HIS A 312 -9.16 8.70 9.23
N ILE A 313 -9.03 7.39 8.97
CA ILE A 313 -7.79 6.67 9.23
C ILE A 313 -6.59 7.36 8.54
N ARG A 314 -5.43 7.36 9.20
CA ARG A 314 -4.19 7.81 8.56
C ARG A 314 -3.76 6.83 7.49
N SER A 315 -3.28 7.34 6.37
CA SER A 315 -2.77 6.53 5.25
C SER A 315 -1.64 5.60 5.72
N GLN A 316 -0.77 6.09 6.61
CA GLN A 316 0.31 5.29 7.20
C GLN A 316 -0.19 4.18 8.13
N ASN A 317 -1.36 4.36 8.77
CA ASN A 317 -1.94 3.30 9.60
C ASN A 317 -2.39 2.13 8.72
N ILE A 318 -2.83 2.37 7.49
CA ILE A 318 -3.15 1.29 6.53
C ILE A 318 -1.87 0.50 6.21
N TYR A 319 -0.75 1.16 5.91
CA TYR A 319 0.54 0.48 5.71
C TYR A 319 0.91 -0.41 6.89
N GLY A 320 0.88 0.14 8.12
CA GLY A 320 1.21 -0.62 9.32
C GLY A 320 0.21 -1.73 9.66
N ARG A 321 -1.06 -1.60 9.26
CA ARG A 321 -2.05 -2.69 9.37
C ARG A 321 -1.73 -3.82 8.41
N ILE A 322 -1.49 -3.51 7.13
CA ILE A 322 -1.18 -4.52 6.11
C ILE A 322 0.09 -5.30 6.44
N LYS A 323 1.14 -4.62 6.92
CA LYS A 323 2.36 -5.31 7.39
C LYS A 323 2.06 -6.31 8.51
N ARG A 324 1.28 -5.90 9.51
CA ARG A 324 0.86 -6.79 10.61
C ARG A 324 -0.04 -7.92 10.15
N VAL A 325 -0.87 -7.71 9.12
CA VAL A 325 -1.64 -8.80 8.53
C VAL A 325 -0.69 -9.83 7.94
N ALA A 326 0.29 -9.42 7.14
CA ALA A 326 1.27 -10.35 6.56
C ALA A 326 2.04 -11.14 7.62
N GLU A 327 2.50 -10.48 8.69
CA GLU A 327 3.14 -11.14 9.83
C GLU A 327 2.20 -12.15 10.51
N LEU A 328 0.91 -11.82 10.65
CA LEU A 328 -0.08 -12.69 11.29
C LEU A 328 -0.47 -13.89 10.43
N VAL A 329 -0.67 -13.70 9.12
CA VAL A 329 -1.08 -14.79 8.22
C VAL A 329 0.09 -15.67 7.80
N GLY A 330 1.32 -15.15 7.88
CA GLY A 330 2.55 -15.94 7.74
C GLY A 330 2.73 -16.62 6.39
N VAL A 331 2.14 -16.10 5.31
CA VAL A 331 2.24 -16.70 3.97
C VAL A 331 3.70 -16.66 3.50
N VAL A 332 4.22 -17.82 3.12
CA VAL A 332 5.57 -17.98 2.60
C VAL A 332 5.57 -17.74 1.09
N SER A 333 6.51 -16.92 0.61
CA SER A 333 6.68 -16.69 -0.83
C SER A 333 7.34 -17.90 -1.47
N GLU A 334 6.78 -18.42 -2.56
CA GLU A 334 7.40 -19.48 -3.36
C GLU A 334 8.71 -19.03 -4.02
N ARG A 335 8.93 -17.71 -4.13
CA ARG A 335 10.14 -17.13 -4.75
C ARG A 335 11.31 -17.07 -3.79
N THR A 336 11.06 -16.94 -2.48
CA THR A 336 12.12 -16.72 -1.48
C THR A 336 12.19 -17.78 -0.40
N GLY A 337 11.13 -18.56 -0.18
CA GLY A 337 11.03 -19.49 0.95
C GLY A 337 10.94 -18.82 2.32
N HIS A 338 10.72 -17.51 2.35
CA HIS A 338 10.57 -16.74 3.57
C HIS A 338 9.18 -16.10 3.64
N PRO A 339 8.71 -15.71 4.83
CA PRO A 339 7.46 -14.96 4.97
C PRO A 339 7.45 -13.75 4.04
N MET A 340 6.41 -13.65 3.20
CA MET A 340 6.34 -12.63 2.17
C MET A 340 6.26 -11.22 2.78
N GLN A 341 7.00 -10.28 2.21
CA GLN A 341 6.88 -8.88 2.59
C GLN A 341 5.65 -8.26 1.93
N LEU A 342 4.77 -7.64 2.71
CA LEU A 342 3.55 -7.05 2.18
C LEU A 342 3.45 -5.56 2.51
N ASN A 343 3.12 -4.78 1.47
CA ASN A 343 2.73 -3.40 1.62
C ASN A 343 1.65 -3.04 0.58
N PRO A 344 0.84 -1.98 0.81
CA PRO A 344 -0.20 -1.56 -0.12
C PRO A 344 0.23 -1.31 -1.57
N ASN A 345 1.48 -0.90 -1.82
CA ASN A 345 1.94 -0.65 -3.19
C ASN A 345 2.07 -1.95 -4.00
N ARG A 346 2.40 -3.08 -3.36
CA ARG A 346 2.50 -4.37 -4.05
C ARG A 346 1.20 -4.76 -4.73
N PHE A 347 0.04 -4.61 -4.07
CA PHE A 347 -1.27 -4.89 -4.69
C PHE A 347 -1.54 -4.04 -5.93
N ARG A 348 -1.19 -2.75 -5.84
CA ARG A 348 -1.31 -1.82 -6.95
C ARG A 348 -0.39 -2.22 -8.10
N TYR A 349 0.85 -2.64 -7.79
CA TYR A 349 1.79 -3.12 -8.77
C TYR A 349 1.30 -4.41 -9.43
N THR A 350 0.73 -5.34 -8.66
CA THR A 350 0.12 -6.56 -9.18
C THR A 350 -1.00 -6.24 -10.16
N LEU A 351 -1.95 -5.37 -9.80
CA LEU A 351 -3.04 -5.00 -10.71
C LEU A 351 -2.51 -4.41 -12.02
N GLY A 352 -1.57 -3.46 -11.95
CA GLY A 352 -0.98 -2.85 -13.15
C GLY A 352 -0.23 -3.87 -14.03
N THR A 353 0.51 -4.78 -13.39
CA THR A 353 1.27 -5.84 -14.08
C THR A 353 0.34 -6.87 -14.71
N ASN A 354 -0.75 -7.24 -14.03
CA ASN A 354 -1.73 -8.21 -14.54
C ASN A 354 -2.48 -7.65 -15.75
N ILE A 355 -2.87 -6.38 -15.73
CA ILE A 355 -3.48 -5.72 -16.89
C ILE A 355 -2.50 -5.65 -18.06
N ALA A 356 -1.22 -5.34 -17.81
CA ALA A 356 -0.20 -5.32 -18.85
C ALA A 356 -0.01 -6.70 -19.49
N ARG A 357 0.04 -7.76 -18.67
CA ARG A 357 0.13 -9.16 -19.13
C ARG A 357 -1.06 -9.59 -19.98
N GLU A 358 -2.26 -9.09 -19.67
CA GLU A 358 -3.48 -9.32 -20.48
C GLU A 358 -3.52 -8.48 -21.78
N GLY A 359 -2.39 -7.87 -22.18
CA GLY A 359 -2.31 -7.03 -23.38
C GLY A 359 -2.82 -5.60 -23.18
N GLY A 360 -3.14 -5.21 -21.95
CA GLY A 360 -3.60 -3.86 -21.62
C GLY A 360 -2.51 -2.81 -21.88
N GLY A 361 -2.79 -1.88 -22.79
CA GLY A 361 -1.89 -0.77 -23.09
C GLY A 361 -1.73 0.23 -21.93
N VAL A 362 -0.75 1.13 -22.06
CA VAL A 362 -0.39 2.16 -21.05
C VAL A 362 -1.60 3.01 -20.61
N PHE A 363 -2.53 3.31 -21.52
CA PHE A 363 -3.75 4.06 -21.21
C PHE A 363 -4.75 3.27 -20.35
N VAL A 364 -4.96 1.99 -20.66
CA VAL A 364 -5.85 1.10 -19.89
C VAL A 364 -5.32 0.96 -18.46
N ILE A 365 -4.02 0.74 -18.32
CA ILE A 365 -3.35 0.65 -17.02
C ILE A 365 -3.46 1.97 -16.26
N ALA A 366 -3.25 3.11 -16.94
CA ALA A 366 -3.38 4.43 -16.32
C ALA A 366 -4.80 4.66 -15.79
N GLU A 367 -5.83 4.29 -16.55
CA GLU A 367 -7.23 4.41 -16.13
C GLU A 367 -7.54 3.48 -14.95
N ALA A 368 -7.22 2.19 -15.08
CA ALA A 368 -7.46 1.19 -14.04
C ALA A 368 -6.80 1.57 -12.71
N LEU A 369 -5.58 2.11 -12.77
CA LEU A 369 -4.84 2.55 -11.60
C LEU A 369 -5.23 3.96 -11.12
N ASP A 370 -6.13 4.67 -11.79
CA ASP A 370 -6.49 6.05 -11.46
C ASP A 370 -5.26 6.99 -11.49
N HIS A 371 -4.60 7.03 -12.64
CA HIS A 371 -3.57 7.99 -12.98
C HIS A 371 -4.16 9.16 -13.78
N SER A 372 -3.63 10.37 -13.56
CA SER A 372 -3.98 11.53 -14.40
C SER A 372 -3.16 11.58 -15.71
N ASN A 373 -2.08 10.78 -15.82
CA ASN A 373 -1.25 10.71 -17.01
C ASN A 373 -0.54 9.35 -17.11
N THR A 374 0.11 9.11 -18.25
CA THR A 374 0.75 7.84 -18.59
C THR A 374 2.21 7.73 -18.15
N GLN A 375 2.82 8.80 -17.62
CA GLN A 375 4.27 8.86 -17.34
C GLN A 375 4.76 7.71 -16.45
N ASN A 376 3.94 7.30 -15.48
CA ASN A 376 4.28 6.22 -14.55
C ASN A 376 3.63 4.88 -14.92
N ALA A 377 2.76 4.83 -15.93
CA ALA A 377 2.13 3.57 -16.37
C ALA A 377 3.05 2.77 -17.32
N GLY A 378 3.98 3.44 -17.99
CA GLY A 378 4.95 2.76 -18.87
C GLY A 378 5.85 1.72 -18.17
N VAL A 379 5.99 1.79 -16.84
CA VAL A 379 6.82 0.83 -16.08
C VAL A 379 6.26 -0.60 -16.12
N TYR A 380 4.94 -0.75 -16.31
CA TYR A 380 4.27 -2.06 -16.34
C TYR A 380 4.38 -2.76 -17.71
N VAL A 381 4.52 -1.98 -18.78
CA VAL A 381 4.58 -2.51 -20.16
C VAL A 381 6.03 -2.78 -20.61
N LYS A 382 7.00 -2.08 -20.03
CA LYS A 382 8.42 -2.13 -20.44
C LYS A 382 9.15 -3.45 -20.18
N ASN A 383 8.60 -4.30 -19.33
CA ASN A 383 9.06 -5.67 -19.09
C ASN A 383 7.81 -6.47 -18.72
N ILE A 384 7.17 -7.09 -19.71
CA ILE A 384 6.30 -8.24 -19.46
C ILE A 384 7.22 -9.45 -19.54
N PRO A 385 7.78 -9.94 -18.42
CA PRO A 385 8.47 -11.22 -18.51
C PRO A 385 7.42 -12.27 -18.86
N ASP A 386 7.55 -12.86 -20.05
CA ASP A 386 6.90 -14.13 -20.48
C ASP A 386 7.28 -15.33 -19.58
N ILE A 387 7.94 -15.08 -18.46
CA ILE A 387 8.50 -16.10 -17.59
C ILE A 387 7.43 -16.49 -16.56
N VAL A 388 6.31 -17.05 -17.03
CA VAL A 388 5.65 -18.10 -16.24
C VAL A 388 6.47 -19.34 -16.51
N LYS A 389 7.47 -19.62 -15.65
CA LYS A 389 8.22 -20.88 -15.77
C LYS A 389 7.22 -22.02 -15.64
N ARG A 390 7.30 -23.00 -16.53
CA ARG A 390 6.53 -24.24 -16.43
C ARG A 390 6.81 -24.88 -15.06
N ILE A 391 5.77 -25.09 -14.26
CA ILE A 391 5.84 -25.92 -13.06
C ILE A 391 5.56 -27.35 -13.51
N ASP A 392 6.61 -28.11 -13.76
CA ASP A 392 6.51 -29.56 -13.95
C ASP A 392 6.48 -30.28 -12.59
N LYS A 393 6.31 -31.60 -12.61
CA LYS A 393 6.25 -32.43 -11.40
C LYS A 393 7.49 -32.29 -10.52
N ALA A 394 8.67 -32.27 -11.13
CA ALA A 394 9.93 -32.19 -10.39
C ALA A 394 10.08 -30.83 -9.71
N VAL A 395 9.76 -29.75 -10.43
CA VAL A 395 9.73 -28.38 -9.90
C VAL A 395 8.68 -28.25 -8.80
N ALA A 396 7.48 -28.80 -9.00
CA ALA A 396 6.41 -28.79 -8.00
C ALA A 396 6.85 -29.46 -6.68
N LEU A 397 7.44 -30.64 -6.76
CA LEU A 397 7.91 -31.38 -5.59
C LEU A 397 9.10 -30.69 -4.90
N GLN A 398 9.98 -30.02 -5.66
CA GLN A 398 11.08 -29.23 -5.09
C GLN A 398 10.59 -27.96 -4.39
N LEU A 399 9.60 -27.27 -4.95
CA LEU A 399 9.05 -26.03 -4.39
C LEU A 399 8.01 -26.26 -3.29
N ALA A 400 7.39 -27.45 -3.25
CA ALA A 400 6.32 -27.80 -2.31
C ALA A 400 6.66 -27.53 -0.82
N PRO A 401 7.82 -27.95 -0.28
CA PRO A 401 8.20 -27.67 1.11
C PRO A 401 8.38 -26.17 1.38
N ILE A 402 8.73 -25.42 0.35
CA ILE A 402 9.06 -24.00 0.40
C ILE A 402 7.76 -23.18 0.37
N ALA A 403 6.80 -23.57 -0.45
CA ALA A 403 5.55 -22.84 -0.64
C ALA A 403 4.55 -23.00 0.52
N GLN A 404 4.62 -24.10 1.28
CA GLN A 404 3.72 -24.42 2.41
C GLN A 404 2.23 -24.23 2.05
N ALA A 405 1.87 -24.60 0.82
CA ALA A 405 0.58 -24.29 0.21
C ALA A 405 -0.57 -25.13 0.80
N PHE A 406 -0.27 -26.28 1.41
CA PHE A 406 -1.25 -27.13 2.09
C PHE A 406 -1.54 -26.65 3.52
N GLN A 407 -2.83 -26.46 3.82
CA GLN A 407 -3.32 -25.88 5.08
C GLN A 407 -4.05 -26.88 5.99
N GLY A 408 -4.25 -28.11 5.51
CA GLY A 408 -4.95 -29.16 6.25
C GLY A 408 -4.06 -29.92 7.23
N VAL A 409 -4.56 -31.05 7.72
CA VAL A 409 -3.85 -31.92 8.68
C VAL A 409 -3.76 -33.32 8.12
N LEU A 410 -2.53 -33.80 7.89
CA LEU A 410 -2.27 -35.17 7.47
C LEU A 410 -2.71 -36.16 8.56
N ILE A 411 -3.42 -37.22 8.18
CA ILE A 411 -3.90 -38.27 9.09
C ILE A 411 -3.50 -39.65 8.59
N SER A 412 -3.26 -40.58 9.51
CA SER A 412 -2.75 -41.91 9.17
C SER A 412 -3.79 -42.79 8.51
N SER A 413 -5.05 -42.67 8.94
CA SER A 413 -6.17 -43.42 8.37
C SER A 413 -7.51 -42.73 8.61
N GLU A 414 -8.55 -43.18 7.92
CA GLU A 414 -9.93 -42.68 8.09
C GLU A 414 -10.39 -42.68 9.56
N ARG A 415 -9.92 -43.64 10.38
CA ARG A 415 -10.30 -43.74 11.80
C ARG A 415 -9.87 -42.52 12.62
N GLU A 416 -8.81 -41.84 12.20
CA GLU A 416 -8.28 -40.63 12.84
C GLU A 416 -8.92 -39.35 12.28
N ALA A 417 -9.76 -39.45 11.25
CA ALA A 417 -10.47 -38.30 10.72
C ALA A 417 -11.48 -37.78 11.76
N ARG A 418 -11.64 -36.46 11.83
CA ARG A 418 -12.59 -35.80 12.75
C ARG A 418 -14.03 -36.28 12.52
N ARG A 419 -14.34 -36.65 11.27
CA ARG A 419 -15.61 -37.25 10.84
C ARG A 419 -15.42 -38.68 10.32
N GLY A 420 -14.47 -39.45 10.86
CA GLY A 420 -14.12 -40.80 10.39
C GLY A 420 -15.25 -41.84 10.46
N ASN A 421 -16.25 -41.62 11.31
CA ASN A 421 -17.44 -42.46 11.40
C ASN A 421 -18.53 -42.09 10.38
N ASP A 422 -18.31 -41.07 9.56
CA ASP A 422 -19.25 -40.55 8.58
C ASP A 422 -18.71 -40.72 7.17
N PRO A 423 -19.21 -41.71 6.39
CA PRO A 423 -18.76 -41.96 5.02
C PRO A 423 -18.93 -40.76 4.08
N SER A 424 -19.85 -39.83 4.38
CA SER A 424 -20.03 -38.60 3.58
C SER A 424 -18.88 -37.60 3.74
N SER A 425 -17.99 -37.82 4.71
CA SER A 425 -16.77 -37.03 4.87
C SER A 425 -15.66 -37.43 3.90
N ARG A 426 -15.74 -38.62 3.27
CA ARG A 426 -14.70 -39.11 2.35
C ARG A 426 -14.55 -38.21 1.14
N ILE A 427 -13.32 -37.86 0.84
CA ILE A 427 -12.92 -37.11 -0.34
C ILE A 427 -12.28 -38.08 -1.32
N SER A 428 -12.85 -38.18 -2.52
CA SER A 428 -12.43 -39.11 -3.57
C SER A 428 -11.93 -38.36 -4.79
N ASN A 429 -10.94 -38.91 -5.49
CA ASN A 429 -10.53 -38.45 -6.82
C ASN A 429 -11.32 -39.14 -7.96
N GLY A 430 -12.36 -39.92 -7.62
CA GLY A 430 -13.17 -40.71 -8.56
C GLY A 430 -12.65 -42.15 -8.77
N ARG A 431 -11.41 -42.46 -8.38
CA ARG A 431 -10.83 -43.80 -8.43
C ARG A 431 -10.55 -44.37 -7.04
N ALA A 432 -10.00 -43.54 -6.16
CA ALA A 432 -9.67 -43.86 -4.79
C ALA A 432 -10.07 -42.72 -3.84
N ASN A 433 -10.15 -43.05 -2.55
CA ASN A 433 -10.29 -42.05 -1.50
C ASN A 433 -8.90 -41.49 -1.17
N VAL A 434 -8.81 -40.17 -1.12
CA VAL A 434 -7.55 -39.44 -0.87
C VAL A 434 -7.55 -38.75 0.50
N GLY A 435 -8.70 -38.67 1.18
CA GLY A 435 -8.78 -38.03 2.48
C GLY A 435 -10.20 -37.95 3.03
N SER A 436 -10.35 -37.15 4.09
CA SER A 436 -11.63 -36.83 4.72
C SER A 436 -11.81 -35.31 4.91
N CYS A 437 -13.05 -34.84 4.93
CA CYS A 437 -13.41 -33.47 5.29
C CYS A 437 -13.72 -33.37 6.79
N GLY A 438 -12.99 -32.52 7.51
CA GLY A 438 -13.18 -32.26 8.94
C GLY A 438 -14.28 -31.24 9.27
N SER A 439 -14.93 -30.63 8.27
CA SER A 439 -16.03 -29.68 8.48
C SER A 439 -17.36 -30.40 8.65
N TYR A 440 -18.22 -29.92 9.55
CA TYR A 440 -19.61 -30.38 9.71
C TYR A 440 -20.61 -29.57 8.86
N GLY A 441 -20.14 -28.53 8.17
CA GLY A 441 -20.96 -27.73 7.27
C GLY A 441 -21.06 -28.33 5.86
N PHE A 442 -22.06 -27.90 5.10
CA PHE A 442 -22.17 -28.22 3.68
C PHE A 442 -21.09 -27.48 2.87
N CYS A 443 -20.45 -28.19 1.94
CA CYS A 443 -19.43 -27.65 1.05
C CYS A 443 -19.75 -28.07 -0.39
N SER A 444 -19.85 -27.09 -1.29
CA SER A 444 -20.06 -27.29 -2.73
C SER A 444 -18.77 -27.15 -3.55
N ALA A 445 -17.61 -27.07 -2.88
CA ALA A 445 -16.33 -26.92 -3.55
C ALA A 445 -15.97 -28.18 -4.35
N HIS A 446 -15.22 -28.01 -5.43
CA HIS A 446 -14.88 -29.09 -6.36
C HIS A 446 -13.83 -30.05 -5.74
N ALA A 447 -14.30 -31.07 -5.02
CA ALA A 447 -13.46 -32.11 -4.45
C ALA A 447 -12.87 -33.05 -5.54
N PRO A 448 -11.64 -33.57 -5.36
CA PRO A 448 -10.72 -33.31 -4.27
C PRO A 448 -9.85 -32.05 -4.51
N ILE A 449 -9.95 -31.45 -5.70
CA ILE A 449 -9.10 -30.34 -6.18
C ILE A 449 -9.10 -29.18 -5.18
N ALA A 450 -10.26 -28.62 -4.84
CA ALA A 450 -10.35 -27.52 -3.89
C ALA A 450 -9.99 -27.90 -2.44
N CYS A 451 -9.88 -29.19 -2.11
CA CYS A 451 -9.62 -29.64 -0.75
C CYS A 451 -8.16 -29.44 -0.34
N TYR A 452 -7.19 -29.52 -1.26
CA TYR A 452 -5.77 -29.43 -0.90
C TYR A 452 -5.33 -28.04 -0.41
N THR A 453 -6.10 -26.97 -0.67
CA THR A 453 -5.85 -25.65 -0.06
C THR A 453 -6.79 -25.35 1.11
N CYS A 454 -7.74 -26.24 1.40
CA CYS A 454 -8.71 -26.09 2.48
C CYS A 454 -8.13 -26.51 3.84
N ALA A 455 -8.28 -25.64 4.84
CA ALA A 455 -7.85 -25.93 6.22
C ALA A 455 -8.60 -27.09 6.90
N HIS A 456 -9.74 -27.52 6.33
CA HIS A 456 -10.53 -28.64 6.85
C HIS A 456 -10.18 -29.99 6.21
N PHE A 457 -9.32 -30.02 5.20
CA PHE A 457 -8.97 -31.26 4.53
C PHE A 457 -8.01 -32.09 5.38
N GLN A 458 -8.32 -33.39 5.48
CA GLN A 458 -7.51 -34.36 6.20
C GLN A 458 -7.04 -35.45 5.22
N PRO A 459 -5.94 -35.23 4.47
CA PRO A 459 -5.41 -36.22 3.54
C PRO A 459 -4.97 -37.48 4.28
N TRP A 460 -5.16 -38.63 3.66
CA TRP A 460 -4.72 -39.92 4.21
C TRP A 460 -3.29 -40.22 3.77
N ILE A 461 -2.44 -40.71 4.68
CA ILE A 461 -1.03 -41.05 4.38
C ILE A 461 -0.90 -41.99 3.15
N ASP A 462 -1.83 -42.92 2.99
CA ASP A 462 -1.89 -43.87 1.86
C ASP A 462 -2.84 -43.44 0.73
N GLY A 463 -3.30 -42.19 0.74
CA GLY A 463 -4.10 -41.62 -0.32
C GLY A 463 -3.36 -41.54 -1.65
N ALA A 464 -4.08 -41.72 -2.76
CA ALA A 464 -3.55 -41.62 -4.13
C ALA A 464 -3.29 -40.16 -4.57
N HIS A 465 -2.46 -39.44 -3.82
CA HIS A 465 -2.15 -38.02 -4.03
C HIS A 465 -1.33 -37.78 -5.31
N GLU A 466 -0.42 -38.70 -5.65
CA GLU A 466 0.38 -38.67 -6.88
C GLU A 466 -0.51 -38.63 -8.13
N GLU A 467 -1.60 -39.41 -8.17
CA GLU A 467 -2.56 -39.38 -9.28
C GLU A 467 -3.26 -38.03 -9.43
N VAL A 468 -3.50 -37.34 -8.31
CA VAL A 468 -4.09 -36.00 -8.32
C VAL A 468 -3.08 -34.99 -8.86
N LEU A 469 -1.81 -35.09 -8.47
CA LEU A 469 -0.74 -34.23 -8.97
C LEU A 469 -0.53 -34.40 -10.47
N ASP A 470 -0.43 -35.65 -10.93
CA ASP A 470 -0.23 -35.97 -12.34
C ASP A 470 -1.35 -35.39 -13.21
N ARG A 471 -2.60 -35.57 -12.77
CA ARG A 471 -3.77 -35.01 -13.46
C ARG A 471 -3.75 -33.48 -13.51
N LEU A 472 -3.35 -32.81 -12.43
CA LEU A 472 -3.28 -31.34 -12.42
C LEU A 472 -2.21 -30.80 -13.37
N ILE A 473 -1.08 -31.51 -13.50
CA ILE A 473 0.00 -31.15 -14.43
C ILE A 473 -0.45 -31.40 -15.87
N GLU A 474 -1.08 -32.55 -16.15
CA GLU A 474 -1.66 -32.84 -17.47
C GLU A 474 -2.73 -31.81 -17.86
N ASP A 475 -3.64 -31.47 -16.94
CA ASP A 475 -4.69 -30.47 -17.18
C ASP A 475 -4.08 -29.09 -17.44
N ARG A 476 -3.02 -28.71 -16.70
CA ARG A 476 -2.26 -27.47 -16.91
C ARG A 476 -1.62 -27.42 -18.29
N ASP A 477 -0.89 -28.46 -18.66
CA ASP A 477 -0.20 -28.55 -19.96
C ASP A 477 -1.20 -28.53 -21.11
N ARG A 478 -2.31 -29.26 -20.99
CA ARG A 478 -3.41 -29.24 -21.97
C ARG A 478 -3.99 -27.84 -22.14
N VAL A 479 -4.24 -27.11 -21.04
CA VAL A 479 -4.76 -25.74 -21.12
C VAL A 479 -3.75 -24.83 -21.82
N ALA A 480 -2.47 -24.91 -21.46
CA ALA A 480 -1.42 -24.12 -22.10
C ALA A 480 -1.32 -24.38 -23.62
N GLU A 481 -1.40 -25.64 -24.03
CA GLU A 481 -1.39 -26.03 -25.45
C GLU A 481 -2.64 -25.56 -26.21
N GLN A 482 -3.81 -25.55 -25.57
CA GLN A 482 -5.07 -25.20 -26.21
C GLN A 482 -5.34 -23.69 -26.28
N THR A 483 -4.94 -22.94 -25.25
CA THR A 483 -5.23 -21.50 -25.15
C THR A 483 -4.05 -20.62 -25.57
N GLU A 484 -2.84 -21.19 -25.64
CA GLU A 484 -1.57 -20.45 -25.71
C GLU A 484 -1.44 -19.38 -24.61
N ASP A 485 -2.24 -19.51 -23.54
CA ASP A 485 -2.32 -18.56 -22.43
C ASP A 485 -1.84 -19.25 -21.15
N LEU A 486 -0.57 -18.99 -20.82
CA LEU A 486 0.07 -19.51 -19.62
C LEU A 486 -0.56 -19.01 -18.32
N LYS A 487 -1.28 -17.89 -18.32
CA LYS A 487 -1.97 -17.39 -17.13
C LYS A 487 -3.19 -18.24 -16.81
N ILE A 488 -3.96 -18.59 -17.84
CA ILE A 488 -5.10 -19.50 -17.68
C ILE A 488 -4.58 -20.89 -17.26
N ALA A 489 -3.48 -21.36 -17.84
CA ALA A 489 -2.85 -22.61 -17.43
C ALA A 489 -2.36 -22.58 -15.97
N ALA A 490 -1.79 -21.46 -15.52
CA ALA A 490 -1.25 -21.29 -14.17
C ALA A 490 -2.32 -21.13 -13.07
N ALA A 491 -3.62 -21.14 -13.41
CA ALA A 491 -4.71 -20.95 -12.45
C ALA A 491 -4.64 -21.93 -11.26
N ASN A 492 -4.12 -23.14 -11.49
CA ASN A 492 -3.98 -24.19 -10.49
C ASN A 492 -2.54 -24.39 -9.98
N ASP A 493 -1.60 -23.48 -10.27
CA ASP A 493 -0.19 -23.66 -9.89
C ASP A 493 0.01 -23.73 -8.37
N ARG A 494 -0.71 -22.90 -7.61
CA ARG A 494 -0.70 -22.99 -6.13
C ARG A 494 -1.26 -24.33 -5.64
N LEU A 495 -2.26 -24.88 -6.33
CA LEU A 495 -2.84 -26.17 -5.99
C LEU A 495 -1.86 -27.31 -6.27
N ILE A 496 -1.15 -27.27 -7.40
CA ILE A 496 -0.07 -28.20 -7.74
C ILE A 496 0.98 -28.23 -6.61
N LEU A 497 1.38 -27.06 -6.10
CA LEU A 497 2.29 -26.95 -4.96
C LEU A 497 1.69 -27.52 -3.66
N ALA A 498 0.38 -27.34 -3.42
CA ALA A 498 -0.29 -27.88 -2.24
C ALA A 498 -0.37 -29.42 -2.27
N VAL A 499 -0.66 -30.02 -3.43
CA VAL A 499 -0.63 -31.49 -3.59
C VAL A 499 0.79 -32.02 -3.42
N GLY A 500 1.78 -31.34 -3.99
CA GLY A 500 3.20 -31.67 -3.79
C GLY A 500 3.62 -31.65 -2.31
N ASP A 501 3.15 -30.66 -1.55
CA ASP A 501 3.41 -30.55 -0.10
C ASP A 501 2.79 -31.74 0.65
N VAL A 502 1.55 -32.12 0.33
CA VAL A 502 0.93 -33.33 0.89
C VAL A 502 1.75 -34.59 0.59
N ILE A 503 2.16 -34.80 -0.67
CA ILE A 503 2.97 -35.96 -1.07
C ILE A 503 4.27 -36.03 -0.24
N GLN A 504 4.96 -34.89 -0.09
CA GLN A 504 6.20 -34.84 0.66
C GLN A 504 5.98 -35.12 2.15
N ARG A 505 4.92 -34.58 2.76
CA ARG A 505 4.55 -34.87 4.15
C ARG A 505 4.19 -36.35 4.35
N CYS A 506 3.46 -36.96 3.41
CA CYS A 506 3.17 -38.39 3.42
C CYS A 506 4.46 -39.21 3.39
N LYS A 507 5.43 -38.83 2.55
CA LYS A 507 6.72 -39.52 2.46
C LYS A 507 7.49 -39.45 3.78
N ILE A 508 7.60 -38.27 4.37
CA ILE A 508 8.26 -38.07 5.68
C ILE A 508 7.57 -38.91 6.76
N ALA A 509 6.23 -38.86 6.83
CA ALA A 509 5.48 -39.63 7.82
C ALA A 509 5.68 -41.15 7.66
N LYS A 510 5.73 -41.66 6.42
CA LYS A 510 6.01 -43.09 6.16
C LYS A 510 7.43 -43.48 6.55
N GLU A 511 8.41 -42.61 6.31
CA GLU A 511 9.80 -42.83 6.74
C GLU A 511 9.93 -42.85 8.27
N GLU A 512 9.22 -41.96 8.98
CA GLU A 512 9.17 -41.95 10.45
C GLU A 512 8.49 -43.21 11.01
N MET A 513 7.40 -43.66 10.40
CA MET A 513 6.70 -44.91 10.79
C MET A 513 7.49 -46.18 10.48
N ALA A 514 8.40 -46.15 9.50
CA ALA A 514 9.26 -47.29 9.16
C ALA A 514 10.52 -47.38 10.03
N ASN A 515 10.95 -46.25 10.60
CA ASN A 515 12.16 -46.13 11.42
C ASN A 515 11.91 -46.13 12.93
N GLY A 516 10.65 -46.02 13.37
CA GLY A 516 10.21 -46.13 14.77
C GLY A 516 9.53 -47.46 15.04
#